data_AF-A0A6H5JAG8-F1
#
_entry.id   AF-A0A6H5JAG8-F1
#
_cell.length_a   1.000
_cell.length_b   1.000
_cell.length_c   1.000
_cell.angle_alpha   90.00
_cell.angle_beta   90.00
_cell.angle_gamma   90.00
#
_symmetry.space_group_name_H-M   'P 1'
#
loop_
_entity.id
_entity.type
_entity.pdbx_description
1 polymer ?
#
loop_
_entity_poly.entity_id
_entity_poly.type
_entity_poly.pdbx_seq_one_letter_code
_entity_poly.pdbx_strand_id
1 'polypeptide(L)'
;MVSRFMVMPLVAAMLLFSGAKAKLIPYDKLVWFVLLMEGCMPSAQNSVVILQMEKKPELASSMAKTLTAVYLLSAVPIAFLLSAILQFVQL
;
A
#
# COMPACT_ATOMS: atom_id res chain seq x y z
N MET A 1 10.71 4.39 -3.35
CA MET A 1 11.00 3.48 -2.21
C MET A 1 10.56 4.11 -0.89
N VAL A 2 11.14 5.23 -0.43
CA VAL A 2 10.73 5.90 0.83
C VAL A 2 9.24 6.25 0.88
N SER A 3 8.69 6.73 -0.25
CA SER A 3 7.26 7.01 -0.37
C SER A 3 6.38 5.79 -0.09
N ARG A 4 6.81 4.60 -0.51
CA ARG A 4 6.10 3.33 -0.32
C ARG A 4 6.18 2.84 1.13
N PHE A 5 7.31 3.05 1.80
CA PHE A 5 7.58 2.50 3.13
C PHE A 5 7.16 3.39 4.29
N MET A 6 7.11 4.70 4.08
CA MET A 6 6.81 5.64 5.16
C MET A 6 5.64 6.55 4.80
N VAL A 7 5.63 7.10 3.59
CA VAL A 7 4.58 8.06 3.21
C VAL A 7 3.24 7.38 3.05
N MET A 8 3.15 6.26 2.32
CA MET A 8 1.87 5.58 2.09
C MET A 8 1.19 5.06 3.38
N PRO A 9 1.90 4.38 4.31
CA PRO A 9 1.32 3.97 5.59
C PRO A 9 0.81 5.15 6.42
N LEU A 10 1.57 6.26 6.46
CA LEU A 10 1.17 7.48 7.16
C LEU A 10 -0.06 8.12 6.52
N VAL A 11 -0.09 8.22 5.18
CA VAL A 11 -1.23 8.76 4.43
C VAL A 11 -2.47 7.89 4.64
N ALA A 12 -2.33 6.57 4.57
CA ALA A 12 -3.43 5.63 4.81
C ALA A 12 -3.99 5.77 6.23
N ALA A 13 -3.13 5.83 7.24
CA ALA A 13 -3.55 6.06 8.62
C ALA A 13 -4.26 7.42 8.78
N MET A 14 -3.69 8.51 8.24
CA MET A 14 -4.30 9.84 8.29
C MET A 14 -5.68 9.87 7.63
N LEU A 15 -5.83 9.24 6.46
CA LEU A 15 -7.11 9.14 5.75
C LEU A 15 -8.12 8.30 6.53
N LEU A 16 -7.69 7.20 7.14
CA LEU A 16 -8.56 6.34 7.95
C LEU A 16 -9.09 7.10 9.18
N PHE A 17 -8.21 7.73 9.96
CA PHE A 17 -8.62 8.51 11.14
C PHE A 17 -9.51 9.70 10.76
N SER A 18 -9.19 10.39 9.68
CA SER A 18 -9.99 11.54 9.21
C SER A 18 -11.36 11.08 8.69
N GLY A 19 -11.43 9.99 7.94
CA GLY A 19 -12.67 9.39 7.45
C GLY A 19 -13.55 8.86 8.58
N ALA A 20 -12.94 8.28 9.61
CA ALA A 20 -13.65 7.86 10.83
C ALA A 20 -14.23 9.05 11.60
N LYS A 21 -13.44 10.13 11.79
CA LYS A 21 -13.91 11.37 12.43
C LYS A 21 -15.06 12.02 11.66
N ALA A 22 -15.03 11.95 10.32
CA ALA A 22 -16.08 12.43 9.44
C ALA A 22 -17.29 11.47 9.34
N LYS A 23 -17.29 10.33 10.04
CA LYS A 23 -18.31 9.27 9.96
C LYS A 23 -18.51 8.67 8.56
N LEU A 24 -17.49 8.78 7.70
CA LEU A 24 -17.47 8.15 6.36
C LEU A 24 -16.99 6.70 6.42
N ILE A 25 -16.19 6.36 7.43
CA ILE A 25 -15.66 5.01 7.64
C ILE A 25 -16.19 4.50 8.98
N PRO A 26 -16.85 3.33 9.02
CA PRO A 26 -17.33 2.75 10.26
C PRO A 26 -16.16 2.35 11.16
N TYR A 27 -16.36 2.42 12.48
CA TYR A 27 -15.38 1.99 13.49
C TYR A 27 -15.43 0.46 13.67
N ASP A 28 -15.14 -0.27 12.58
CA ASP A 28 -15.06 -1.73 12.55
C ASP A 28 -13.61 -2.19 12.41
N LYS A 29 -13.21 -3.13 13.27
CA LYS A 29 -11.82 -3.56 13.36
C LYS A 29 -11.30 -4.19 12.06
N LEU A 30 -12.12 -5.01 11.42
CA LEU A 30 -11.74 -5.70 10.19
C LEU A 30 -11.66 -4.71 9.03
N VAL A 31 -12.60 -3.78 8.92
CA VAL A 31 -12.59 -2.72 7.90
C VAL A 31 -11.32 -1.89 8.02
N TRP A 32 -10.95 -1.48 9.23
CA TRP A 32 -9.76 -0.66 9.46
C TRP A 32 -8.47 -1.40 9.11
N PHE A 33 -8.38 -2.67 9.53
CA PHE A 33 -7.27 -3.54 9.16
C PHE A 33 -7.12 -3.65 7.64
N VAL A 34 -8.20 -3.95 6.92
CA VAL A 34 -8.19 -4.09 5.45
C VAL A 34 -7.77 -2.78 4.77
N LEU A 35 -8.30 -1.63 5.22
CA LEU A 35 -7.97 -0.33 4.65
C LEU A 35 -6.51 0.07 4.89
N LEU A 36 -5.97 -0.20 6.09
CA LEU A 36 -4.55 0.02 6.39
C LEU A 36 -3.65 -0.89 5.57
N MET A 37 -4.02 -2.17 5.44
CA MET A 37 -3.30 -3.11 4.59
C MET A 37 -3.25 -2.63 3.15
N GLU A 38 -4.39 -2.21 2.57
CA GLU A 38 -4.41 -1.76 1.18
C GLU A 38 -3.61 -0.49 0.96
N GLY A 39 -3.67 0.46 1.89
CA GLY A 39 -2.82 1.65 1.84
C GLY A 39 -1.33 1.32 1.82
N CYS A 40 -0.93 0.19 2.41
CA CYS A 40 0.45 -0.29 2.42
C CYS A 40 0.80 -1.23 1.25
N MET A 41 -0.17 -1.83 0.55
CA MET A 41 0.09 -2.84 -0.48
C MET A 41 0.88 -2.27 -1.65
N PRO A 42 1.98 -2.93 -2.10
CA PRO A 42 2.82 -2.48 -3.21
C PRO A 42 2.02 -2.27 -4.51
N SER A 43 2.61 -1.51 -5.44
CA SER A 43 1.88 -1.08 -6.64
C SER A 43 1.46 -2.29 -7.47
N ALA A 44 0.24 -2.24 -8.00
CA ALA A 44 -0.34 -3.37 -8.72
C ALA A 44 0.50 -3.80 -9.93
N GLN A 45 0.78 -5.09 -10.03
CA GLN A 45 1.51 -5.69 -11.15
C GLN A 45 0.77 -5.54 -12.49
N ASN A 46 -0.56 -5.36 -12.45
CA ASN A 46 -1.39 -5.11 -13.63
C ASN A 46 -0.98 -3.85 -14.39
N SER A 47 -0.25 -2.91 -13.77
CA SER A 47 0.35 -1.76 -14.47
C SER A 47 1.32 -2.18 -15.59
N VAL A 48 2.00 -3.32 -15.46
CA VAL A 48 2.87 -3.88 -16.50
C VAL A 48 2.03 -4.35 -17.70
N VAL A 49 0.91 -5.04 -17.43
CA VAL A 49 -0.01 -5.53 -18.48
C VAL A 49 -0.62 -4.37 -19.24
N ILE A 50 -1.02 -3.29 -18.55
CA ILE A 50 -1.52 -2.07 -19.19
C ILE A 50 -0.49 -1.51 -20.18
N LEU A 51 0.77 -1.38 -19.78
CA LEU A 51 1.84 -0.89 -20.65
C LEU A 51 2.11 -1.81 -21.84
N GLN A 52 1.96 -3.13 -21.67
CA GLN A 52 2.05 -4.10 -22.76
C GLN A 52 0.90 -3.89 -23.78
N MET A 53 -0.33 -3.70 -23.30
CA MET A 53 -1.49 -3.43 -24.16
C MET A 53 -1.36 -2.09 -24.90
N GLU A 54 -0.74 -1.08 -24.29
CA GLU A 54 -0.43 0.20 -24.92
C GLU A 54 0.73 0.14 -25.94
N LYS A 55 1.27 -1.05 -26.23
CA LYS A 55 2.43 -1.25 -27.13
C LYS A 55 3.67 -0.47 -26.66
N LYS A 56 3.89 -0.35 -25.35
CA LYS A 56 5.07 0.28 -24.71
C LYS A 56 5.92 -0.76 -23.97
N PRO A 57 6.53 -1.74 -24.67
CA PRO A 57 7.20 -2.89 -24.04
C PRO A 57 8.43 -2.50 -23.21
N GLU A 58 9.17 -1.46 -23.59
CA GLU A 58 10.34 -1.00 -22.82
C GLU A 58 9.93 -0.43 -21.46
N LEU A 59 8.86 0.37 -21.43
CA LEU A 59 8.30 0.89 -20.19
C LEU A 59 7.70 -0.23 -19.34
N ALA A 60 7.03 -1.21 -19.95
CA ALA A 60 6.53 -2.39 -19.26
C ALA A 60 7.67 -3.18 -18.58
N SER A 61 8.79 -3.39 -19.28
CA SER A 61 9.97 -4.07 -18.72
C SER A 61 10.60 -3.28 -17.57
N SER A 62 10.75 -1.96 -17.72
CA SER A 62 11.26 -1.07 -16.67
C SER A 62 10.35 -1.07 -15.43
N MET A 63 9.03 -1.01 -15.64
CA MET A 63 8.03 -1.11 -14.58
C MET A 63 8.12 -2.46 -13.86
N ALA A 64 8.20 -3.57 -14.60
CA ALA A 64 8.32 -4.90 -14.03
C ALA A 64 9.55 -5.04 -13.12
N LYS A 65 10.72 -4.57 -13.57
CA LYS A 65 11.96 -4.57 -12.75
C LYS A 65 11.78 -3.75 -11.48
N THR A 66 11.19 -2.55 -11.61
CA THR A 66 10.94 -1.65 -10.49
C THR A 66 9.99 -2.28 -9.48
N LEU A 67 8.87 -2.86 -9.95
CA LEU A 67 7.92 -3.55 -9.09
C LEU A 67 8.57 -4.75 -8.40
N THR A 68 9.29 -5.61 -9.11
CA THR A 68 9.99 -6.74 -8.48
C THR A 68 10.93 -6.29 -7.36
N ALA A 69 11.71 -5.23 -7.58
CA ALA A 69 12.57 -4.67 -6.55
C ALA A 69 11.76 -4.12 -5.35
N VAL A 70 10.65 -3.42 -5.62
CA VAL A 70 9.73 -2.95 -4.57
C VAL A 70 9.22 -4.15 -3.78
N TYR A 71 8.62 -5.16 -4.40
CA TYR A 71 8.06 -6.32 -3.69
C TYR A 71 9.10 -7.03 -2.83
N LEU A 72 10.31 -7.28 -3.35
CA LEU A 72 11.39 -7.94 -2.61
C LEU A 72 11.84 -7.12 -1.38
N LEU A 73 12.02 -5.81 -1.57
CA LEU A 73 12.48 -4.92 -0.50
C LEU A 73 11.35 -4.57 0.49
N SER A 74 10.09 -4.73 0.09
CA SER A 74 8.93 -4.33 0.88
C SER A 74 8.40 -5.38 1.83
N ALA A 75 8.61 -6.66 1.51
CA ALA A 75 7.95 -7.75 2.24
C ALA A 75 8.20 -7.68 3.76
N VAL A 76 9.45 -7.50 4.18
CA VAL A 76 9.83 -7.47 5.60
C VAL A 76 9.50 -6.13 6.27
N PRO A 77 9.88 -4.95 5.72
CA PRO A 77 9.61 -3.67 6.40
C PRO A 77 8.12 -3.35 6.54
N ILE A 78 7.31 -3.67 5.53
CA ILE A 78 5.86 -3.41 5.58
C ILE A 78 5.19 -4.33 6.59
N ALA A 79 5.59 -5.61 6.69
CA ALA A 79 5.06 -6.52 7.69
C ALA A 79 5.32 -6.01 9.12
N PHE A 80 6.54 -5.53 9.39
CA PHE A 80 6.89 -4.93 10.69
C PHE A 80 6.10 -3.65 10.97
N LEU A 81 6.06 -2.72 10.01
CA LEU A 81 5.37 -1.44 10.19
C LEU A 81 3.86 -1.63 10.40
N LEU A 82 3.24 -2.49 9.60
CA LEU A 82 1.83 -2.82 9.75
C LEU A 82 1.57 -3.46 11.12
N SER A 83 2.42 -4.40 11.55
CA SER A 83 2.30 -5.01 12.89
C SER A 83 2.36 -3.95 14.01
N ALA A 84 3.27 -2.98 13.90
CA ALA A 84 3.38 -1.89 14.86
C ALA A 84 2.15 -0.96 14.86
N ILE A 85 1.62 -0.63 13.67
CA ILE A 85 0.41 0.18 13.54
C ILE A 85 -0.80 -0.55 14.15
N LEU A 86 -0.96 -1.84 13.89
CA LEU A 86 -2.08 -2.61 14.43
C LEU A 86 -2.05 -2.71 15.95
N GLN A 87 -0.87 -2.95 16.53
CA GLN A 87 -0.68 -2.92 17.98
C GLN A 87 -1.00 -1.53 18.58
N PHE A 88 -0.56 -0.45 17.93
CA PHE A 88 -0.84 0.91 18.36
C PHE A 88 -2.35 1.25 18.31
N VAL A 89 -3.05 0.78 17.28
CA VAL A 89 -4.49 1.03 17.08
C VAL A 89 -5.36 0.09 17.93
N GLN A 90 -4.77 -0.77 18.78
CA GLN A 90 -5.49 -1.78 19.59
C GLN A 90 -6.41 -2.68 18.73
N LEU A 91 -5.99 -2.95 17.50
CA LEU A 91 -6.64 -3.89 16.61
C LEU A 91 -6.22 -5.32 16.95
#